data_AF-A0A1I4X6J3-F1
#
_entry.id   AF-A0A1I4X6J3-F1
#
_cell.length_a   1.000
_cell.length_b   1.000
_cell.length_c   1.000
_cell.angle_alpha   90.00
_cell.angle_beta   90.00
_cell.angle_gamma   90.00
#
_symmetry.space_group_name_H-M   'P 1'
#
loop_
_entity.id
_entity.type
_entity.pdbx_description
1 polymer ?
#
loop_
_entity_poly.entity_id
_entity_poly.type
_entity_poly.pdbx_seq_one_letter_code
_entity_poly.pdbx_strand_id
1 'polypeptide(L)'
;MKKTIFIAGLFAAQLASAQLYTSGGSINPTSTPSSGNTGIGTSAPKEKLDVLGNILAGNTNSTEGMNAFAIRYEDGSINNWGSLRSSSSTYMGFGVKANGSGLGWLSSNGTLDFAKVAITLDNEGFSFLTKPNQQIALNTPVTMNEVMKISLNGNALLQGKLEAKELKVTLTPTADFVFEENYDLPKLEEVAQHIKEKKHLPEIASAKVMEKEGVNVGEFQIKLLQKIEELTLYVIEQNRQLKDQQEKIQKLETENTDLGKAVLDIKQLKEELIKMKSTTH
;
A
#
# COMPACT_ATOMS: atom_id res chain seq x y z
N MET A 1 16.71 -1.77 -99.45
CA MET A 1 15.46 -2.25 -98.79
C MET A 1 15.87 -2.99 -97.52
N LYS A 2 15.80 -2.35 -96.35
CA LYS A 2 14.72 -2.48 -95.33
C LYS A 2 14.43 -3.93 -94.87
N LYS A 3 14.74 -4.20 -93.60
CA LYS A 3 13.92 -4.86 -92.55
C LYS A 3 14.85 -5.17 -91.37
N THR A 4 15.12 -4.22 -90.47
CA THR A 4 14.38 -3.93 -89.22
C THR A 4 14.23 -5.17 -88.33
N ILE A 5 15.20 -5.38 -87.46
CA ILE A 5 15.14 -6.30 -86.31
C ILE A 5 14.56 -5.50 -85.15
N PHE A 6 13.34 -5.82 -84.74
CA PHE A 6 12.74 -5.32 -83.50
C PHE A 6 12.92 -6.43 -82.44
N ILE A 7 13.95 -6.31 -81.61
CA ILE A 7 14.06 -7.09 -80.38
C ILE A 7 13.39 -6.25 -79.29
N ALA A 8 12.13 -6.57 -79.00
CA ALA A 8 11.45 -6.12 -77.79
C ALA A 8 12.01 -6.94 -76.60
N GLY A 9 13.19 -6.54 -76.12
CA GLY A 9 13.80 -7.11 -74.93
C GLY A 9 13.12 -6.55 -73.68
N LEU A 10 12.52 -7.44 -72.90
CA LEU A 10 12.07 -7.26 -71.52
C LEU A 10 13.01 -6.33 -70.72
N PHE A 11 12.49 -5.21 -70.23
CA PHE A 11 12.98 -4.57 -69.00
C PHE A 11 11.82 -4.52 -68.01
N ALA A 12 11.39 -5.70 -67.55
CA ALA A 12 10.72 -5.78 -66.26
C ALA A 12 11.81 -5.57 -65.21
N ALA A 13 11.99 -4.33 -64.76
CA ALA A 13 12.74 -4.07 -63.55
C ALA A 13 11.95 -4.69 -62.40
N GLN A 14 12.27 -5.94 -62.06
CA GLN A 14 11.91 -6.48 -60.76
C GLN A 14 12.60 -5.57 -59.73
N LEU A 15 11.85 -4.65 -59.15
CA LEU A 15 12.25 -3.98 -57.93
C LEU A 15 12.26 -5.05 -56.84
N ALA A 16 13.39 -5.76 -56.74
CA ALA A 16 13.70 -6.58 -55.59
C ALA A 16 13.49 -5.72 -54.34
N SER A 17 12.84 -6.28 -53.34
CA SER A 17 12.62 -5.65 -52.04
C SER A 17 13.95 -5.11 -51.52
N ALA A 18 14.17 -3.79 -51.67
CA ALA A 18 15.38 -3.16 -51.19
C ALA A 18 15.29 -3.08 -49.67
N GLN A 19 15.85 -4.08 -48.99
CA GLN A 19 16.24 -3.89 -47.60
C GLN A 19 17.36 -2.84 -47.64
N LEU A 20 17.05 -1.62 -47.19
CA LEU A 20 18.05 -0.58 -47.00
C LEU A 20 18.91 -0.94 -45.80
N TYR A 21 19.92 -1.78 -46.03
CA TYR A 21 21.03 -1.97 -45.12
C TYR A 21 22.11 -0.97 -45.51
N THR A 22 22.27 0.10 -44.73
CA THR A 22 23.40 1.03 -44.90
C THR A 22 24.42 0.74 -43.81
N SER A 23 25.62 0.32 -44.21
CA SER A 23 26.73 0.17 -43.28
C SER A 23 27.09 1.57 -42.75
N GLY A 24 26.68 1.89 -41.52
CA GLY A 24 26.93 3.20 -40.89
C GLY A 24 25.70 4.07 -40.64
N GLY A 25 24.47 3.59 -40.91
CA GLY A 25 23.25 4.25 -40.41
C GLY A 25 22.77 5.50 -41.18
N SER A 26 23.30 5.79 -42.37
CA SER A 26 22.72 6.83 -43.22
C SER A 26 21.42 6.34 -43.84
N ILE A 27 20.31 7.02 -43.55
CA ILE A 27 18.99 6.76 -44.11
C ILE A 27 18.89 7.52 -45.44
N ASN A 28 18.60 6.84 -46.56
CA ASN A 28 18.15 7.54 -47.76
C ASN A 28 16.66 7.88 -47.60
N PRO A 29 16.22 9.12 -47.88
CA PRO A 29 14.83 9.52 -47.71
C PRO A 29 13.92 8.68 -48.60
N THR A 30 13.08 7.84 -48.01
CA THR A 30 12.22 6.90 -48.73
C THR A 30 10.84 7.45 -49.09
N SER A 31 10.46 8.66 -48.67
CA SER A 31 9.14 9.18 -49.01
C SER A 31 9.14 10.70 -49.15
N THR A 32 9.06 11.15 -50.40
CA THR A 32 8.83 12.53 -50.88
C THR A 32 10.04 13.50 -50.84
N PRO A 33 10.54 13.95 -52.01
CA PRO A 33 11.60 14.97 -52.11
C PRO A 33 11.25 16.32 -51.45
N SER A 34 9.97 16.58 -51.18
CA SER A 34 9.47 17.88 -50.71
C SER A 34 9.49 18.06 -49.18
N SER A 35 9.41 16.98 -48.39
CA SER A 35 9.36 17.07 -46.92
C SER A 35 10.69 16.74 -46.23
N GLY A 36 11.52 15.90 -46.86
CA GLY A 36 12.76 15.39 -46.25
C GLY A 36 12.52 14.51 -45.02
N ASN A 37 11.32 13.97 -44.84
CA ASN A 37 10.96 13.05 -43.76
C ASN A 37 11.17 11.59 -44.20
N THR A 38 11.36 10.68 -43.24
CA THR A 38 11.48 9.24 -43.51
C THR A 38 10.23 8.51 -43.03
N GLY A 39 9.52 7.87 -43.96
CA GLY A 39 8.43 6.94 -43.66
C GLY A 39 8.87 5.47 -43.78
N ILE A 40 8.51 4.65 -42.80
CA ILE A 40 8.60 3.18 -42.87
C ILE A 40 7.17 2.63 -42.86
N GLY A 41 6.76 1.95 -43.92
CA GLY A 41 5.37 1.49 -44.07
C GLY A 41 4.35 2.58 -44.42
N THR A 42 4.78 3.84 -44.59
CA THR A 42 3.92 4.97 -44.99
C THR A 42 4.60 5.83 -46.07
N SER A 43 3.82 6.30 -47.06
CA SER A 43 4.29 7.18 -48.13
C SER A 43 4.07 8.68 -47.84
N ALA A 44 3.36 9.01 -46.75
CA ALA A 44 3.05 10.38 -46.35
C ALA A 44 3.42 10.60 -44.86
N PRO A 45 4.73 10.57 -44.51
CA PRO A 45 5.18 10.70 -43.12
C PRO A 45 4.82 12.07 -42.53
N LYS A 46 4.25 12.08 -41.32
CA LYS A 46 3.84 13.32 -40.62
C LYS A 46 4.94 13.95 -39.76
N GLU A 47 5.96 13.17 -39.42
CA GLU A 47 7.11 13.59 -38.60
C GLU A 47 8.42 13.17 -39.26
N LYS A 48 9.56 13.61 -38.69
CA LYS A 48 10.90 13.31 -39.24
C LYS A 48 11.13 11.81 -39.44
N LEU A 49 10.63 10.99 -38.52
CA LEU A 49 10.53 9.55 -38.64
C LEU A 49 9.10 9.14 -38.32
N ASP A 50 8.41 8.52 -39.27
CA ASP A 50 7.04 8.02 -39.12
C ASP A 50 7.01 6.53 -39.51
N VAL A 51 6.64 5.67 -38.57
CA VAL A 51 6.64 4.21 -38.76
C VAL A 51 5.21 3.71 -38.64
N LEU A 52 4.64 3.26 -39.75
CA LEU A 52 3.37 2.53 -39.76
C LEU A 52 3.65 1.04 -39.50
N GLY A 53 3.85 0.68 -38.23
CA GLY A 53 4.15 -0.68 -37.79
C GLY A 53 4.86 -0.73 -36.43
N ASN A 54 5.29 -1.93 -36.03
CA ASN A 54 6.05 -2.13 -34.79
C ASN A 54 7.54 -1.79 -35.00
N ILE A 55 8.18 -1.21 -33.99
CA ILE A 55 9.62 -0.92 -33.97
C ILE A 55 10.31 -1.93 -33.05
N LEU A 56 11.26 -2.71 -33.59
CA LEU A 56 12.18 -3.52 -32.80
C LEU A 56 13.49 -2.76 -32.64
N ALA A 57 13.70 -2.17 -31.46
CA ALA A 57 14.96 -1.56 -31.07
C ALA A 57 15.74 -2.58 -30.22
N GLY A 58 16.99 -2.88 -30.59
CA GLY A 58 17.88 -3.85 -29.93
C GLY A 58 19.35 -3.42 -29.90
N ASN A 59 20.14 -3.95 -28.95
CA ASN A 59 21.60 -4.09 -29.11
C ASN A 59 21.92 -5.60 -29.18
N THR A 60 22.97 -5.99 -29.90
CA THR A 60 23.42 -7.38 -29.98
C THR A 60 24.12 -7.87 -28.70
N ASN A 61 24.53 -6.95 -27.83
CA ASN A 61 25.20 -7.26 -26.56
C ASN A 61 24.22 -7.17 -25.38
N SER A 62 23.96 -8.28 -24.68
CA SER A 62 23.04 -8.33 -23.53
C SER A 62 23.48 -7.48 -22.34
N THR A 63 24.79 -7.18 -22.25
CA THR A 63 25.38 -6.41 -21.16
C THR A 63 25.27 -4.91 -21.35
N GLU A 64 24.91 -4.43 -22.54
CA GLU A 64 24.76 -3.02 -22.86
C GLU A 64 23.27 -2.69 -22.84
N GLY A 65 22.84 -1.92 -21.83
CA GLY A 65 21.46 -1.46 -21.76
C GLY A 65 21.15 -0.57 -22.95
N MET A 66 19.89 -0.54 -23.38
CA MET A 66 19.50 0.24 -24.54
C MET A 66 18.32 1.14 -24.26
N ASN A 67 18.36 2.36 -24.79
CA ASN A 67 17.23 3.24 -24.69
C ASN A 67 16.23 2.98 -25.82
N ALA A 68 15.02 2.52 -25.50
CA ALA A 68 13.99 2.24 -26.49
C ALA A 68 13.40 3.55 -27.05
N PHE A 69 13.03 4.49 -26.18
CA PHE A 69 12.48 5.79 -26.55
C PHE A 69 12.98 6.89 -25.61
N ALA A 70 13.37 8.03 -26.17
CA ALA A 70 13.72 9.23 -25.40
C ALA A 70 13.27 10.50 -26.11
N ILE A 71 12.82 11.45 -25.32
CA ILE A 71 12.62 12.84 -25.70
C ILE A 71 13.87 13.59 -25.28
N ARG A 72 14.55 14.22 -26.25
CA ARG A 72 15.68 15.11 -26.01
C ARG A 72 15.22 16.55 -26.17
N TYR A 73 15.45 17.36 -25.14
CA TYR A 73 15.21 18.79 -25.17
C TYR A 73 16.41 19.52 -25.81
N GLU A 74 16.22 20.77 -26.23
CA GLU A 74 17.27 21.58 -26.88
C GLU A 74 18.50 21.80 -25.98
N ASP A 75 18.28 21.85 -24.67
CA ASP A 75 19.33 21.99 -23.65
C ASP A 75 20.11 20.68 -23.38
N GLY A 76 19.82 19.61 -24.13
CA GLY A 76 20.41 18.29 -23.97
C GLY A 76 19.78 17.44 -22.87
N SER A 77 18.76 17.96 -22.17
CA SER A 77 18.02 17.19 -21.17
C SER A 77 17.26 16.04 -21.81
N ILE A 78 17.02 14.97 -21.04
CA ILE A 78 16.36 13.75 -21.53
C ILE A 78 15.20 13.34 -20.60
N ASN A 79 14.05 13.01 -21.18
CA ASN A 79 12.97 12.24 -20.56
C ASN A 79 12.81 10.94 -21.35
N ASN A 80 12.78 9.79 -20.69
CA ASN A 80 12.97 8.54 -21.39
C ASN A 80 12.15 7.36 -20.86
N TRP A 81 12.04 6.38 -21.75
CA TRP A 81 11.56 5.04 -21.51
C TRP A 81 12.54 4.06 -22.19
N GLY A 82 13.36 3.37 -21.41
CA GLY A 82 14.44 2.55 -21.98
C GLY A 82 15.20 1.75 -20.92
N SER A 83 15.90 0.69 -21.32
CA SER A 83 16.46 -0.33 -20.43
C SER A 83 17.65 0.15 -19.59
N LEU A 84 17.86 -0.56 -18.48
CA LEU A 84 19.09 -0.58 -17.71
C LEU A 84 20.07 -1.65 -18.24
N ARG A 85 21.34 -1.55 -17.84
CA ARG A 85 22.48 -2.40 -18.24
C ARG A 85 22.33 -3.86 -17.75
N SER A 86 22.59 -4.86 -18.60
CA SER A 86 22.71 -6.30 -18.24
C SER A 86 21.48 -6.90 -17.54
N SER A 87 20.54 -7.49 -18.29
CA SER A 87 19.32 -8.16 -17.75
C SER A 87 18.55 -7.33 -16.71
N SER A 88 18.71 -6.00 -16.75
CA SER A 88 18.23 -5.09 -15.72
C SER A 88 16.87 -4.49 -16.10
N SER A 89 16.30 -3.70 -15.20
CA SER A 89 14.93 -3.23 -15.26
C SER A 89 14.66 -2.39 -16.51
N THR A 90 13.45 -2.49 -17.06
CA THR A 90 12.93 -1.45 -17.93
C THR A 90 12.54 -0.27 -17.05
N TYR A 91 12.87 0.96 -17.43
CA TYR A 91 12.47 2.11 -16.64
C TYR A 91 11.88 3.25 -17.46
N MET A 92 11.07 4.06 -16.78
CA MET A 92 10.63 5.39 -17.22
C MET A 92 11.18 6.43 -16.25
N GLY A 93 11.72 7.53 -16.74
CA GLY A 93 12.42 8.52 -15.92
C GLY A 93 12.08 9.97 -16.24
N PHE A 94 11.83 10.76 -15.20
CA PHE A 94 11.72 12.22 -15.26
C PHE A 94 12.83 12.86 -14.44
N GLY A 95 13.69 13.65 -15.09
CA GLY A 95 14.86 14.29 -14.47
C GLY A 95 16.01 13.34 -14.14
N VAL A 96 15.86 12.03 -14.37
CA VAL A 96 16.90 11.02 -14.22
C VAL A 96 16.92 10.06 -15.40
N LYS A 97 18.08 9.47 -15.62
CA LYS A 97 18.32 8.35 -16.54
C LYS A 97 19.21 7.31 -15.87
N ALA A 98 19.24 6.09 -16.40
CA ALA A 98 20.15 5.06 -15.95
C ALA A 98 21.62 5.47 -16.16
N ASN A 99 22.47 5.02 -15.26
CA ASN A 99 23.91 5.09 -15.44
C ASN A 99 24.36 4.03 -16.46
N GLY A 100 24.80 4.46 -17.66
CA GLY A 100 25.30 3.52 -18.67
C GLY A 100 26.58 2.76 -18.25
N SER A 101 27.31 3.26 -17.25
CA SER A 101 28.58 2.70 -16.79
C SER A 101 28.47 1.82 -15.54
N GLY A 102 27.29 1.67 -14.94
CA GLY A 102 27.10 0.90 -13.70
C GLY A 102 25.63 0.83 -13.26
N LEU A 103 25.35 0.24 -12.09
CA LEU A 103 23.99 0.27 -11.52
C LEU A 103 23.74 1.65 -10.88
N GLY A 104 22.55 2.22 -11.07
CA GLY A 104 22.12 3.47 -10.45
C GLY A 104 21.64 4.53 -11.45
N TRP A 105 21.46 5.76 -10.94
CA TRP A 105 20.82 6.86 -11.66
C TRP A 105 21.78 8.02 -11.88
N LEU A 106 21.62 8.71 -13.00
CA LEU A 106 22.26 9.97 -13.32
C LEU A 106 21.20 11.04 -13.54
N SER A 107 21.50 12.29 -13.17
CA SER A 107 20.64 13.41 -13.52
C SER A 107 20.53 13.54 -15.04
N SER A 108 19.30 13.63 -15.56
CA SER A 108 19.02 13.82 -16.99
C SER A 108 18.81 15.29 -17.36
N ASN A 109 18.86 16.20 -16.40
CA ASN A 109 18.85 17.66 -16.57
C ASN A 109 19.88 18.30 -15.63
N GLY A 110 20.28 19.56 -15.87
CA GLY A 110 21.34 20.25 -15.11
C GLY A 110 20.98 21.62 -14.56
N THR A 111 20.00 22.28 -15.17
CA THR A 111 19.72 23.73 -15.03
C THR A 111 18.44 24.01 -14.27
N LEU A 112 17.56 23.03 -14.12
CA LEU A 112 16.24 23.18 -13.53
C LEU A 112 16.12 22.41 -12.21
N ASP A 113 15.47 23.04 -11.24
CA ASP A 113 15.15 22.44 -9.95
C ASP A 113 13.86 21.61 -10.05
N PHE A 114 14.02 20.34 -10.37
CA PHE A 114 12.92 19.39 -10.45
C PHE A 114 13.17 18.18 -9.58
N ALA A 115 12.08 17.62 -9.06
CA ALA A 115 12.08 16.30 -8.48
C ALA A 115 12.57 15.28 -9.52
N LYS A 116 13.23 14.24 -9.03
CA LYS A 116 13.62 13.12 -9.88
C LYS A 116 12.64 12.00 -9.62
N VAL A 117 12.08 11.43 -10.67
CA VAL A 117 11.13 10.32 -10.57
C VAL A 117 11.55 9.25 -11.54
N ALA A 118 11.51 8.01 -11.09
CA ALA A 118 11.65 6.86 -11.96
C ALA A 118 10.66 5.78 -11.60
N ILE A 119 10.29 5.00 -12.60
CA ILE A 119 9.50 3.79 -12.48
C ILE A 119 10.36 2.67 -13.04
N THR A 120 10.54 1.56 -12.30
CA THR A 120 11.27 0.38 -12.77
C THR A 120 10.36 -0.84 -12.84
N LEU A 121 10.60 -1.67 -13.85
CA LEU A 121 9.95 -2.94 -14.13
C LEU A 121 11.03 -4.01 -14.30
N ASP A 122 11.09 -4.98 -13.39
CA ASP A 122 12.08 -6.06 -13.40
C ASP A 122 11.55 -7.37 -12.81
N ASN A 123 12.46 -8.32 -12.59
CA ASN A 123 12.16 -9.63 -12.02
C ASN A 123 11.78 -9.58 -10.54
N GLU A 124 11.84 -8.42 -9.89
CA GLU A 124 11.34 -8.24 -8.52
C GLU A 124 9.96 -7.57 -8.49
N GLY A 125 9.55 -6.93 -9.59
CA GLY A 125 8.22 -6.38 -9.80
C GLY A 125 8.25 -4.96 -10.34
N PHE A 126 7.44 -4.10 -9.74
CA PHE A 126 7.21 -2.73 -10.16
C PHE A 126 7.51 -1.76 -9.02
N SER A 127 8.45 -0.83 -9.22
CA SER A 127 8.85 0.12 -8.19
C SER A 127 8.76 1.57 -8.67
N PHE A 128 8.36 2.46 -7.76
CA PHE A 128 8.47 3.91 -7.91
C PHE A 128 9.63 4.42 -7.06
N LEU A 129 10.50 5.18 -7.71
CA LEU A 129 11.63 5.82 -7.08
C LEU A 129 11.51 7.33 -7.20
N THR A 130 11.82 8.05 -6.12
CA THR A 130 11.78 9.51 -6.09
C THR A 130 13.00 10.11 -5.43
N LYS A 131 13.31 11.35 -5.81
CA LYS A 131 14.16 12.29 -5.10
C LYS A 131 13.43 13.63 -5.07
N PRO A 132 13.37 14.33 -3.92
CA PRO A 132 12.85 15.69 -3.87
C PRO A 132 13.51 16.61 -4.89
N ASN A 133 12.88 17.75 -5.17
CA ASN A 133 13.42 18.74 -6.09
C ASN A 133 14.83 19.15 -5.67
N GLN A 134 15.76 18.93 -6.61
CA GLN A 134 17.12 19.38 -6.45
C GLN A 134 17.71 19.67 -7.83
N GLN A 135 18.36 20.83 -7.95
CA GLN A 135 19.25 21.11 -9.07
C GLN A 135 20.52 20.27 -8.93
N ILE A 136 20.73 19.36 -9.89
CA ILE A 136 21.87 18.45 -9.94
C ILE A 136 22.44 18.55 -11.35
N ALA A 137 23.76 18.74 -11.48
CA ALA A 137 24.39 18.87 -12.79
C ALA A 137 24.13 17.63 -13.67
N LEU A 138 23.97 17.85 -14.98
CA LEU A 138 23.71 16.80 -15.95
C LEU A 138 24.77 15.69 -15.85
N ASN A 139 24.34 14.43 -15.95
CA ASN A 139 25.18 13.23 -15.83
C ASN A 139 25.83 13.02 -14.45
N THR A 140 25.41 13.72 -13.41
CA THR A 140 25.88 13.49 -12.03
C THR A 140 25.07 12.36 -11.38
N PRO A 141 25.69 11.47 -10.59
CA PRO A 141 24.98 10.44 -9.85
C PRO A 141 23.85 10.96 -8.96
N VAL A 142 22.72 10.25 -8.95
CA VAL A 142 21.56 10.53 -8.11
C VAL A 142 21.21 9.28 -7.30
N THR A 143 21.14 9.43 -5.98
CA THR A 143 20.59 8.39 -5.10
C THR A 143 19.10 8.59 -4.98
N MET A 144 18.32 7.65 -5.52
CA MET A 144 16.85 7.66 -5.48
C MET A 144 16.33 6.86 -4.29
N ASN A 145 15.16 7.25 -3.77
CA ASN A 145 14.46 6.53 -2.71
C ASN A 145 13.30 5.72 -3.31
N GLU A 146 13.23 4.41 -3.06
CA GLU A 146 12.05 3.62 -3.39
C GLU A 146 10.89 4.03 -2.46
N VAL A 147 9.80 4.54 -3.01
CA VAL A 147 8.64 5.00 -2.22
C VAL A 147 7.44 4.08 -2.32
N MET A 148 7.38 3.26 -3.37
CA MET A 148 6.35 2.24 -3.55
C MET A 148 6.93 1.07 -4.33
N LYS A 149 6.56 -0.16 -3.96
CA LYS A 149 6.88 -1.38 -4.72
C LYS A 149 5.69 -2.31 -4.72
N ILE A 150 5.39 -2.93 -5.86
CA ILE A 150 4.51 -4.09 -5.97
C ILE A 150 5.40 -5.25 -6.41
N SER A 151 5.57 -6.22 -5.53
CA SER A 151 6.42 -7.39 -5.75
C SER A 151 5.65 -8.50 -6.46
N LEU A 152 6.36 -9.39 -7.15
CA LEU A 152 5.75 -10.49 -7.91
C LEU A 152 4.95 -11.49 -7.03
N ASN A 153 5.24 -11.56 -5.74
CA ASN A 153 4.50 -12.38 -4.78
C ASN A 153 3.18 -11.75 -4.29
N GLY A 154 2.80 -10.58 -4.83
CA GLY A 154 1.60 -9.84 -4.45
C GLY A 154 1.79 -8.89 -3.25
N ASN A 155 2.97 -8.87 -2.62
CA ASN A 155 3.24 -7.92 -1.56
C ASN A 155 3.43 -6.51 -2.11
N ALA A 156 2.89 -5.53 -1.39
CA ALA A 156 3.09 -4.12 -1.68
C ALA A 156 3.84 -3.43 -0.54
N LEU A 157 4.75 -2.53 -0.90
CA LEU A 157 5.42 -1.60 0.00
C LEU A 157 4.96 -0.19 -0.34
N LEU A 158 4.66 0.61 0.68
CA LEU A 158 4.47 2.05 0.57
C LEU A 158 5.25 2.73 1.69
N GLN A 159 6.14 3.66 1.33
CA GLN A 159 6.80 4.53 2.30
C GLN A 159 6.02 5.84 2.42
N GLY A 160 5.45 6.09 3.60
CA GLY A 160 4.68 7.30 3.89
C GLY A 160 3.28 7.00 4.42
N LYS A 161 2.32 7.87 4.10
CA LYS A 161 0.93 7.73 4.52
C LYS A 161 0.07 7.22 3.38
N LEU A 162 -0.89 6.36 3.69
CA LEU A 162 -1.96 5.96 2.78
C LEU A 162 -3.25 6.64 3.20
N GLU A 163 -3.84 7.44 2.30
CA GLU A 163 -5.18 7.99 2.48
C GLU A 163 -6.16 7.17 1.63
N ALA A 164 -7.22 6.66 2.25
CA ALA A 164 -8.24 5.88 1.59
C ALA A 164 -9.61 6.25 2.16
N LYS A 165 -10.65 6.24 1.30
CA LYS A 165 -12.04 6.45 1.75
C LYS A 165 -12.57 5.24 2.52
N GLU A 166 -12.12 4.05 2.15
CA GLU A 166 -12.49 2.78 2.76
C GLU A 166 -11.30 1.83 2.69
N LEU A 167 -11.09 1.07 3.77
CA LEU A 167 -10.07 0.03 3.85
C LEU A 167 -10.72 -1.26 4.37
N LYS A 168 -10.81 -2.27 3.51
CA LYS A 168 -11.29 -3.60 3.89
C LYS A 168 -10.10 -4.54 4.05
N VAL A 169 -9.84 -4.95 5.29
CA VAL A 169 -8.80 -5.94 5.60
C VAL A 169 -9.45 -7.31 5.71
N THR A 170 -9.17 -8.20 4.76
CA THR A 170 -9.68 -9.58 4.78
C THR A 170 -8.71 -10.46 5.54
N LEU A 171 -8.98 -10.66 6.83
CA LEU A 171 -8.37 -11.72 7.61
C LEU A 171 -9.41 -12.78 7.95
N THR A 172 -8.98 -14.03 7.99
CA THR A 172 -9.76 -15.17 8.50
C THR A 172 -8.83 -15.81 9.52
N PRO A 173 -9.15 -15.82 10.83
CA PRO A 173 -10.48 -15.89 11.48
C PRO A 173 -10.91 -14.62 12.26
N THR A 174 -12.17 -14.59 12.75
CA THR A 174 -12.73 -13.54 13.64
C THR A 174 -12.59 -13.92 15.12
N ALA A 175 -12.99 -13.02 16.05
CA ALA A 175 -12.79 -13.17 17.50
C ALA A 175 -13.94 -13.85 18.26
N ASP A 176 -15.05 -14.19 17.59
CA ASP A 176 -16.33 -14.61 18.18
C ASP A 176 -16.27 -15.87 19.06
N PHE A 177 -15.14 -16.58 19.06
CA PHE A 177 -14.90 -17.76 19.90
C PHE A 177 -14.99 -17.47 21.40
N VAL A 178 -14.91 -16.19 21.82
CA VAL A 178 -15.09 -15.75 23.22
C VAL A 178 -16.49 -16.07 23.75
N PHE A 179 -17.47 -16.27 22.86
CA PHE A 179 -18.85 -16.63 23.23
C PHE A 179 -19.13 -18.13 23.25
N GLU A 180 -18.13 -18.99 22.99
CA GLU A 180 -18.30 -20.44 23.07
C GLU A 180 -18.48 -20.90 24.54
N GLU A 181 -19.29 -21.94 24.76
CA GLU A 181 -19.63 -22.43 26.13
C GLU A 181 -18.41 -22.87 26.95
N ASN A 182 -17.32 -23.26 26.28
CA ASN A 182 -16.08 -23.73 26.86
C ASN A 182 -14.97 -22.66 26.85
N TYR A 183 -15.29 -21.40 26.57
CA TYR A 183 -14.31 -20.31 26.65
C TYR A 183 -13.94 -20.03 28.11
N ASP A 184 -12.66 -20.20 28.44
CA ASP A 184 -12.12 -19.92 29.78
C ASP A 184 -11.85 -18.43 29.93
N LEU A 185 -12.90 -17.68 30.31
CA LEU A 185 -12.82 -16.24 30.54
C LEU A 185 -11.80 -15.96 31.66
N PRO A 186 -10.72 -15.19 31.40
CA PRO A 186 -9.71 -14.90 32.40
C PRO A 186 -10.30 -14.29 33.67
N LYS A 187 -9.67 -14.49 34.82
CA LYS A 187 -10.10 -13.81 36.04
C LYS A 187 -9.62 -12.36 36.06
N LEU A 188 -10.45 -11.44 36.53
CA LEU A 188 -10.09 -10.02 36.61
C LEU A 188 -8.86 -9.77 37.49
N GLU A 189 -8.65 -10.60 38.51
CA GLU A 189 -7.46 -10.55 39.37
C GLU A 189 -6.18 -10.88 38.60
N GLU A 190 -6.24 -11.88 37.71
CA GLU A 190 -5.11 -12.29 36.87
C GLU A 190 -4.80 -11.22 35.82
N VAL A 191 -5.84 -10.65 35.20
CA VAL A 191 -5.71 -9.52 34.27
C VAL A 191 -5.11 -8.30 34.99
N ALA A 192 -5.57 -7.97 36.19
CA ALA A 192 -5.05 -6.86 36.97
C ALA A 192 -3.58 -7.07 37.34
N GLN A 193 -3.19 -8.29 37.71
CA GLN A 193 -1.80 -8.64 37.99
C GLN A 193 -0.93 -8.50 36.73
N HIS A 194 -1.41 -8.99 35.59
CA HIS A 194 -0.72 -8.85 34.31
C HIS A 194 -0.48 -7.38 33.95
N ILE A 195 -1.51 -6.54 34.07
CA ILE A 195 -1.39 -5.10 33.78
C ILE A 195 -0.40 -4.44 34.75
N LYS A 196 -0.42 -4.82 36.03
CA LYS A 196 0.50 -4.29 37.04
C LYS A 196 1.96 -4.60 36.69
N GLU A 197 2.23 -5.82 36.26
CA GLU A 197 3.58 -6.33 35.92
C GLU A 197 4.07 -5.90 34.53
N LYS A 198 3.22 -6.02 33.50
CA LYS A 198 3.59 -5.89 32.09
C LYS A 198 3.21 -4.54 31.48
N LYS A 199 2.34 -3.78 32.12
CA LYS A 199 1.87 -2.44 31.68
C LYS A 199 1.15 -2.43 30.32
N HIS A 200 0.61 -3.56 29.90
CA HIS A 200 -0.28 -3.69 28.74
C HIS A 200 -1.30 -4.79 28.99
N LEU A 201 -2.31 -4.90 28.12
CA LEU A 201 -3.29 -5.99 28.19
C LEU A 201 -2.67 -7.33 27.77
N PRO A 202 -3.15 -8.47 28.29
CA PRO A 202 -2.79 -9.78 27.77
C PRO A 202 -2.99 -9.86 26.25
N GLU A 203 -2.11 -10.59 25.57
CA GLU A 203 -2.13 -10.87 24.11
C GLU A 203 -1.93 -9.66 23.19
N ILE A 204 -2.02 -8.44 23.73
CA ILE A 204 -1.67 -7.19 23.06
C ILE A 204 -0.18 -6.91 23.27
N ALA A 205 0.53 -6.60 22.18
CA ALA A 205 1.94 -6.26 22.27
C ALA A 205 2.16 -4.99 23.12
N SER A 206 3.32 -4.88 23.76
CA SER A 206 3.67 -3.63 24.45
C SER A 206 3.92 -2.49 23.46
N ALA A 207 3.74 -1.24 23.89
CA ALA A 207 4.05 -0.06 23.06
C ALA A 207 5.48 -0.09 22.50
N LYS A 208 6.47 -0.54 23.29
CA LYS A 208 7.86 -0.66 22.85
C LYS A 208 8.06 -1.66 21.71
N VAL A 209 7.28 -2.74 21.71
CA VAL A 209 7.32 -3.74 20.62
C VAL A 209 6.67 -3.14 19.37
N MET A 210 5.52 -2.48 19.52
CA MET A 210 4.81 -1.84 18.41
C MET A 210 5.62 -0.73 17.73
N GLU A 211 6.35 0.09 18.51
CA GLU A 211 7.22 1.14 17.97
C GLU A 211 8.39 0.59 17.15
N LYS A 212 8.93 -0.56 17.55
CA LYS A 212 10.09 -1.17 16.90
C LYS A 212 9.73 -2.03 15.70
N GLU A 213 8.68 -2.83 15.83
CA GLU A 213 8.33 -3.89 14.87
C GLU A 213 7.12 -3.52 14.01
N GLY A 214 6.40 -2.46 14.36
CA GLY A 214 5.13 -2.10 13.75
C GLY A 214 3.96 -2.92 14.32
N VAL A 215 2.80 -2.79 13.70
CA VAL A 215 1.58 -3.50 14.09
C VAL A 215 0.92 -4.10 12.86
N ASN A 216 0.60 -5.39 12.92
CA ASN A 216 -0.32 -5.99 11.95
C ASN A 216 -1.74 -5.50 12.28
N VAL A 217 -2.26 -4.56 11.48
CA VAL A 217 -3.54 -3.89 11.73
C VAL A 217 -4.68 -4.88 11.89
N GLY A 218 -4.73 -5.93 11.07
CA GLY A 218 -5.83 -6.86 11.13
C GLY A 218 -5.76 -7.82 12.32
N GLU A 219 -4.58 -8.39 12.64
CA GLU A 219 -4.41 -9.22 13.84
C GLU A 219 -4.69 -8.40 15.11
N PHE A 220 -4.20 -7.15 15.13
CA PHE A 220 -4.45 -6.23 16.23
C PHE A 220 -5.94 -5.92 16.39
N GLN A 221 -6.68 -5.69 15.29
CA GLN A 221 -8.12 -5.46 15.33
C GLN A 221 -8.88 -6.68 15.86
N ILE A 222 -8.48 -7.90 15.49
CA ILE A 222 -9.07 -9.14 16.00
C ILE A 222 -8.85 -9.25 17.51
N LYS A 223 -7.61 -9.02 17.99
CA LYS A 223 -7.31 -9.04 19.43
C LYS A 223 -8.05 -7.95 20.20
N LEU A 224 -8.21 -6.76 19.63
CA LEU A 224 -9.03 -5.70 20.24
C LEU A 224 -10.50 -6.11 20.33
N LEU A 225 -11.05 -6.72 19.28
CA LEU A 225 -12.41 -7.24 19.29
C LEU A 225 -12.59 -8.29 20.41
N GLN A 226 -11.66 -9.24 20.51
CA GLN A 226 -11.64 -10.23 21.60
C GLN A 226 -11.71 -9.57 22.99
N LYS A 227 -10.93 -8.51 23.23
CA LYS A 227 -10.96 -7.79 24.52
C LYS A 227 -12.25 -7.01 24.76
N ILE A 228 -12.90 -6.52 23.71
CA ILE A 228 -14.21 -5.88 23.82
C ILE A 228 -15.28 -6.93 24.18
N GLU A 229 -15.20 -8.13 23.61
CA GLU A 229 -16.12 -9.23 23.91
C GLU A 229 -15.93 -9.77 25.33
N GLU A 230 -14.69 -10.00 25.77
CA GLU A 230 -14.35 -10.35 27.16
C GLU A 230 -14.88 -9.28 28.14
N LEU A 231 -14.66 -7.99 27.84
CA LEU A 231 -15.19 -6.87 28.63
C LEU A 231 -16.72 -6.90 28.71
N THR A 232 -17.38 -7.22 27.60
CA THR A 232 -18.84 -7.33 27.54
C THR A 232 -19.34 -8.45 28.45
N LEU A 233 -18.66 -9.61 28.50
CA LEU A 233 -18.99 -10.69 29.43
C LEU A 233 -18.83 -10.26 30.90
N TYR A 234 -17.76 -9.56 31.25
CA TYR A 234 -17.59 -9.04 32.62
C TYR A 234 -18.69 -8.04 32.99
N VAL A 235 -19.11 -7.17 32.06
CA VAL A 235 -20.19 -6.20 32.30
C VAL A 235 -21.54 -6.90 32.50
N ILE A 236 -21.83 -7.95 31.72
CA ILE A 236 -23.04 -8.76 31.90
C ILE A 236 -23.06 -9.41 33.28
N GLU A 237 -21.96 -10.03 33.71
CA GLU A 237 -21.86 -10.65 35.03
C GLU A 237 -21.94 -9.61 36.15
N GLN A 238 -21.29 -8.46 36.00
CA GLN A 238 -21.38 -7.36 36.95
C GLN A 238 -22.81 -6.85 37.10
N ASN A 239 -23.55 -6.69 36.00
CA ASN A 239 -24.95 -6.28 36.03
C ASN A 239 -25.85 -7.32 36.72
N ARG A 240 -25.57 -8.61 36.52
CA ARG A 240 -26.25 -9.70 37.23
C ARG A 240 -26.03 -9.61 38.73
N GLN A 241 -24.78 -9.43 39.17
CA GLN A 241 -24.43 -9.26 40.58
C GLN A 241 -25.08 -8.02 41.19
N LEU A 242 -25.16 -6.90 40.45
CA LEU A 242 -25.84 -5.69 40.92
C LEU A 242 -27.34 -5.90 41.14
N LYS A 243 -28.03 -6.64 40.25
CA LYS A 243 -29.43 -7.00 40.44
C LYS A 243 -29.63 -7.89 41.66
N ASP A 244 -28.80 -8.94 41.79
CA ASP A 244 -28.84 -9.83 42.95
C ASP A 244 -28.62 -9.07 44.27
N GLN A 245 -27.70 -8.09 44.27
CA GLN A 245 -27.45 -7.23 45.43
C GLN A 245 -28.64 -6.30 45.70
N GLN A 246 -29.24 -5.72 44.68
CA GLN A 246 -30.39 -4.82 44.83
C GLN A 246 -31.63 -5.56 45.37
N GLU A 247 -31.88 -6.79 44.93
CA GLU A 247 -32.94 -7.64 45.49
C GLU A 247 -32.69 -7.96 46.97
N LYS A 248 -31.45 -8.29 47.33
CA LYS A 248 -31.07 -8.51 48.74
C LYS A 248 -31.26 -7.25 49.58
N ILE A 249 -30.90 -6.07 49.06
CA ILE A 249 -31.09 -4.79 49.73
C ILE A 249 -32.58 -4.53 49.97
N GLN A 250 -33.43 -4.69 48.95
CA GLN A 250 -34.89 -4.53 49.10
C GLN A 250 -35.48 -5.46 50.15
N LYS A 251 -35.02 -6.72 50.19
CA LYS A 251 -35.44 -7.69 51.21
C LYS A 251 -35.05 -7.24 52.61
N LEU A 252 -33.79 -6.83 52.80
CA LEU A 252 -33.29 -6.33 54.09
C LEU A 252 -34.00 -5.05 54.54
N GLU A 253 -34.32 -4.13 53.62
CA GLU A 253 -35.09 -2.92 53.90
C GLU A 253 -36.51 -3.24 54.36
N THR A 254 -37.15 -4.23 53.75
CA THR A 254 -38.48 -4.71 54.15
C THR A 254 -38.43 -5.33 55.55
N GLU A 255 -37.49 -6.24 55.80
CA GLU A 255 -37.29 -6.88 57.11
C GLU A 255 -37.03 -5.83 58.21
N ASN A 256 -36.17 -4.84 57.94
CA ASN A 256 -35.90 -3.74 58.88
C ASN A 256 -37.14 -2.88 59.15
N THR A 257 -37.99 -2.65 58.15
CA THR A 257 -39.23 -1.89 58.31
C THR A 257 -40.22 -2.64 59.21
N ASP A 258 -40.38 -3.95 59.00
CA ASP A 258 -41.28 -4.77 59.80
C ASP A 258 -40.77 -4.94 61.24
N LEU A 259 -39.46 -5.10 61.44
CA LEU A 259 -38.85 -5.04 62.77
C LEU A 259 -39.10 -3.69 63.45
N GLY A 260 -39.00 -2.59 62.72
CA GLY A 260 -39.30 -1.24 63.22
C GLY A 260 -40.73 -1.10 63.72
N LYS A 261 -41.71 -1.66 63.00
CA LYS A 261 -43.12 -1.71 63.42
C LYS A 261 -43.30 -2.56 64.68
N ALA A 262 -42.73 -3.77 64.71
CA ALA A 262 -42.80 -4.63 65.89
C ALA A 262 -42.22 -3.95 67.15
N VAL A 263 -41.13 -3.19 67.00
CA VAL A 263 -40.54 -2.41 68.10
C VAL A 263 -41.47 -1.29 68.57
N LEU A 264 -42.21 -0.63 67.66
CA LEU A 264 -43.22 0.37 68.01
C LEU A 264 -44.39 -0.26 68.78
N ASP A 265 -44.91 -1.38 68.30
CA ASP A 265 -46.01 -2.10 68.95
C ASP A 265 -45.63 -2.53 70.37
N ILE A 266 -44.40 -3.07 70.54
CA ILE A 266 -43.88 -3.44 71.87
C ILE A 266 -43.77 -2.21 72.79
N LYS A 267 -43.35 -1.05 72.27
CA LYS A 267 -43.29 0.19 73.07
C LYS A 267 -44.69 0.62 73.52
N GLN A 268 -45.68 0.60 72.64
CA GLN A 268 -47.06 0.94 72.98
C GLN A 268 -47.64 -0.01 74.04
N LEU A 269 -47.49 -1.33 73.84
CA LEU A 269 -47.90 -2.34 74.81
C LEU A 269 -47.23 -2.14 76.18
N LYS A 270 -45.96 -1.76 76.21
CA LYS A 270 -45.25 -1.45 77.45
C LYS A 270 -45.83 -0.22 78.15
N GLU A 271 -46.15 0.84 77.42
CA GLU A 271 -46.79 2.05 77.98
C GLU A 271 -48.18 1.75 78.56
N GLU A 272 -49.00 0.97 77.84
CA GLU A 272 -50.31 0.52 78.33
C GLU A 272 -50.20 -0.32 79.61
N LEU A 273 -49.21 -1.22 79.67
CA LEU A 273 -48.96 -2.04 80.85
C LEU A 273 -48.54 -1.21 82.07
N ILE A 274 -47.73 -0.15 81.86
CA ILE A 274 -47.35 0.80 82.92
C ILE A 274 -48.60 1.52 83.44
N LYS A 275 -49.48 2.00 82.54
CA LYS A 275 -50.74 2.65 82.93
C LYS A 275 -51.61 1.71 83.76
N MET A 276 -51.83 0.47 83.33
CA MET A 276 -52.64 -0.51 84.07
C MET A 276 -52.11 -0.78 85.49
N LYS A 277 -50.78 -0.86 85.68
CA LYS A 277 -50.17 -1.03 87.00
C LYS A 277 -50.37 0.18 87.92
N SER A 278 -50.44 1.39 87.36
CA SER A 278 -50.64 2.62 88.15
C SER A 278 -52.08 2.83 88.64
N THR A 279 -53.07 2.19 88.01
CA THR A 279 -54.50 2.31 88.37
C THR A 279 -54.98 1.27 89.38
N THR A 280 -54.10 0.36 89.83
CA THR A 280 -54.44 -0.76 90.74
C THR A 280 -53.98 -0.51 92.20
N HIS A 281 -53.95 0.74 92.64
CA HIS A 281 -53.69 1.14 94.04
C HIS A 281 -54.82 2.01 94.57
#